data_AF-A0A1W1UZJ9-F1
#
_entry.id   AF-A0A1W1UZJ9-F1
#
_cell.length_a   1.000
_cell.length_b   1.000
_cell.length_c   1.000
_cell.angle_alpha   90.00
_cell.angle_beta   90.00
_cell.angle_gamma   90.00
#
_symmetry.space_group_name_H-M   'P 1'
#
loop_
_entity.id
_entity.type
_entity.pdbx_description
1 polymer ?
#
loop_
_entity_poly.entity_id
_entity_poly.type
_entity_poly.pdbx_seq_one_letter_code
_entity_poly.pdbx_strand_id
1 'polypeptide(L)'
;MTLRTPSTGSMSSSPCPARSNLPGVTDEFRPGRPLPSEERGTQERLLYHIQRVSGEWCTMSREEGSWQWRQLRGGGDDGYGRGSWREMHAWLAK
;
A
#
# COMPACT_ATOMS: atom_id res chain seq x y z
N MET A 1 -38.10 -49.33 -30.78
CA MET A 1 -36.77 -48.97 -30.25
C MET A 1 -36.88 -47.56 -29.68
N THR A 2 -36.72 -47.42 -28.36
CA THR A 2 -37.01 -46.22 -27.56
C THR A 2 -35.76 -45.38 -27.37
N LEU A 3 -35.75 -44.10 -27.76
CA LEU A 3 -34.75 -43.10 -27.34
C LEU A 3 -35.41 -41.70 -27.32
N ARG A 4 -35.97 -41.30 -26.16
CA ARG A 4 -35.40 -40.36 -25.16
C ARG A 4 -35.29 -38.90 -25.64
N THR A 5 -36.24 -38.11 -25.15
CA THR A 5 -36.17 -36.65 -25.00
C THR A 5 -34.95 -36.24 -24.15
N PRO A 6 -34.25 -35.15 -24.49
CA PRO A 6 -33.53 -34.36 -23.51
C PRO A 6 -34.33 -33.12 -23.12
N SER A 7 -34.52 -33.01 -21.81
CA SER A 7 -35.26 -31.99 -21.08
C SER A 7 -34.70 -30.59 -21.28
N THR A 8 -35.60 -29.61 -21.37
CA THR A 8 -35.35 -28.19 -21.15
C THR A 8 -34.67 -28.01 -19.80
N GLY A 9 -33.34 -27.91 -19.81
CA GLY A 9 -32.57 -27.51 -18.64
C GLY A 9 -32.73 -26.02 -18.43
N SER A 10 -33.54 -25.65 -17.43
CA SER A 10 -33.60 -24.29 -16.89
C SER A 10 -32.18 -23.81 -16.57
N MET A 11 -31.63 -22.94 -17.41
CA MET A 11 -30.47 -22.15 -17.04
C MET A 11 -30.93 -21.20 -15.94
N SER A 12 -30.68 -21.62 -14.70
CA SER A 12 -30.82 -20.77 -13.52
C SER A 12 -29.87 -19.59 -13.71
N SER A 13 -30.43 -18.46 -14.15
CA SER A 13 -29.75 -17.18 -14.18
C SER A 13 -29.54 -16.76 -12.72
N SER A 14 -28.56 -17.36 -12.07
CA SER A 14 -28.00 -16.83 -10.83
C SER A 14 -27.42 -15.47 -11.20
N PRO A 15 -27.98 -14.34 -10.69
CA PRO A 15 -27.33 -13.07 -10.88
C PRO A 15 -25.97 -13.16 -10.20
N CYS A 16 -24.92 -12.90 -10.96
CA CYS A 16 -23.59 -12.63 -10.43
C CYS A 16 -23.79 -11.67 -9.24
N PRO A 17 -23.31 -11.97 -8.02
CA PRO A 17 -23.32 -10.95 -6.98
C PRO A 17 -22.49 -9.80 -7.54
N ALA A 18 -23.16 -8.66 -7.76
CA ALA A 18 -22.52 -7.41 -8.15
C ALA A 18 -21.37 -7.22 -7.16
N ARG A 19 -20.14 -7.36 -7.66
CA ARG A 19 -18.93 -7.16 -6.88
C ARG A 19 -18.98 -5.71 -6.45
N SER A 20 -19.43 -5.51 -5.21
CA SER A 20 -19.51 -4.21 -4.56
C SER A 20 -18.24 -3.44 -4.86
N ASN A 21 -18.43 -2.24 -5.41
CA ASN A 21 -17.46 -1.15 -5.46
C ASN A 21 -16.23 -1.42 -4.60
N LEU A 22 -15.11 -1.79 -5.24
CA LEU A 22 -13.80 -1.47 -4.68
C LEU A 22 -13.54 -0.01 -5.07
N PRO A 23 -13.61 0.96 -4.15
CA PRO A 23 -13.30 2.33 -4.48
C PRO A 23 -11.81 2.44 -4.82
N GLY A 24 -11.52 2.88 -6.04
CA GLY A 24 -10.28 3.58 -6.38
C GLY A 24 -8.98 2.83 -6.11
N VAL A 25 -8.66 1.86 -6.96
CA VAL A 25 -7.26 1.73 -7.41
C VAL A 25 -7.02 2.82 -8.45
N THR A 26 -6.96 4.07 -7.98
CA THR A 26 -6.04 5.01 -8.62
C THR A 26 -4.66 4.44 -8.39
N ASP A 27 -3.91 4.26 -9.47
CA ASP A 27 -2.53 3.79 -9.51
C ASP A 27 -1.59 4.83 -8.86
N GLU A 28 -1.90 5.25 -7.64
CA GLU A 28 -1.01 6.05 -6.83
C GLU A 28 0.04 5.08 -6.29
N PHE A 29 1.25 5.19 -6.82
CA PHE A 29 2.41 4.42 -6.35
C PHE A 29 2.65 4.73 -4.87
N ARG A 30 1.99 3.95 -4.02
CA ARG A 30 2.02 4.02 -2.55
C ARG A 30 2.78 2.80 -2.05
N PRO A 31 4.12 2.84 -2.05
CA PRO A 31 4.93 1.70 -1.64
C PRO A 31 4.67 1.42 -0.16
N GLY A 32 3.85 0.39 0.14
CA GLY A 32 3.52 -0.02 1.49
C GLY A 32 2.41 0.79 2.17
N ARG A 33 2.48 0.98 3.49
CA ARG A 33 1.47 1.73 4.27
C ARG A 33 1.86 3.20 4.47
N PRO A 34 0.91 4.12 4.65
CA PRO A 34 1.24 5.47 5.10
C PRO A 34 1.94 5.40 6.45
N LEU A 35 3.01 6.19 6.63
CA LEU A 35 3.70 6.33 7.91
C LEU A 35 2.69 6.85 8.96
N PRO A 36 2.47 6.12 10.07
CA PRO A 36 1.62 6.64 11.16
C PRO A 36 2.28 7.84 11.84
N SER A 37 1.50 8.68 12.52
CA SER A 37 2.06 9.81 13.29
C SER A 37 2.79 9.37 14.57
N GLU A 38 2.59 8.12 15.00
CA GLU A 38 3.13 7.57 16.23
C GLU A 38 3.87 6.25 15.96
N GLU A 39 5.03 6.08 16.60
CA GLU A 39 5.84 4.86 16.48
C GLU A 39 5.07 3.59 16.91
N ARG A 40 4.15 3.72 17.87
CA ARG A 40 3.38 2.57 18.39
C ARG A 40 2.49 1.92 17.32
N GLY A 41 2.13 2.67 16.26
CA GLY A 41 1.38 2.15 15.12
C GLY A 41 2.23 1.42 14.09
N THR A 42 3.54 1.26 14.35
CA THR A 42 4.50 0.73 13.39
C THR A 42 4.86 -0.72 13.66
N GLN A 43 5.20 -1.45 12.60
CA GLN A 43 5.59 -2.84 12.62
C GLN A 43 6.97 -2.99 11.99
N GLU A 44 7.74 -3.92 12.54
CA GLU A 44 9.02 -4.29 11.95
C GLU A 44 8.83 -4.97 10.60
N ARG A 45 9.82 -4.81 9.72
CA ARG A 45 9.87 -5.31 8.34
C ARG A 45 8.71 -4.84 7.46
N LEU A 46 7.99 -3.79 7.88
CA LEU A 46 6.97 -3.16 7.09
C LEU A 46 7.54 -1.93 6.39
N LEU A 47 7.24 -1.81 5.10
CA LEU A 47 7.56 -0.62 4.32
C LEU A 47 6.45 0.41 4.53
N TYR A 48 6.86 1.60 4.92
CA TYR A 48 6.03 2.78 5.06
C TYR A 48 6.37 3.79 3.98
N HIS A 49 5.42 4.64 3.61
CA HIS A 49 5.63 5.78 2.75
C HIS A 49 5.01 7.04 3.34
N ILE A 50 5.58 8.18 2.96
CA ILE A 50 5.04 9.50 3.26
C ILE A 50 5.43 10.45 2.12
N GLN A 51 4.55 11.36 1.76
CA GLN A 51 4.88 12.45 0.86
C GLN A 51 5.26 13.67 1.69
N ARG A 52 6.40 14.27 1.38
CA ARG A 52 6.80 15.55 1.98
C ARG A 52 5.90 16.67 1.47
N VAL A 53 5.86 17.77 2.22
CA VAL A 53 5.18 19.01 1.80
C VAL A 53 5.68 19.54 0.46
N SER A 54 6.95 19.30 0.14
CA SER A 54 7.58 19.65 -1.14
C SER A 54 7.15 18.77 -2.32
N GLY A 55 6.38 17.71 -2.08
CA GLY A 55 5.89 16.78 -3.10
C GLY A 55 6.76 15.55 -3.32
N GLU A 56 7.93 15.48 -2.68
CA GLU A 56 8.86 14.35 -2.75
C GLU A 56 8.33 13.14 -1.96
N TRP A 57 8.41 11.96 -2.56
CA TRP A 57 8.03 10.72 -1.89
C TRP A 57 9.17 10.19 -1.04
N CYS A 58 8.86 9.65 0.13
CA CYS A 58 9.82 9.03 1.02
C CYS A 58 9.29 7.66 1.44
N THR A 59 10.18 6.67 1.48
CA THR A 59 9.92 5.35 2.03
C THR A 59 10.72 5.13 3.29
N MET A 60 10.16 4.40 4.24
CA MET A 60 10.83 4.04 5.48
C MET A 60 10.47 2.65 5.93
N SER A 61 11.45 1.90 6.40
CA SER A 61 11.29 0.56 6.92
C SER A 61 11.88 0.47 8.31
N ARG A 62 11.19 -0.23 9.19
CA ARG A 62 11.70 -0.54 10.54
C ARG A 62 12.36 -1.91 10.53
N GLU A 63 13.65 -2.00 10.80
CA GLU A 63 14.39 -3.26 10.86
C GLU A 63 15.20 -3.33 12.16
N GLU A 64 15.01 -4.41 12.92
CA GLU A 64 15.76 -4.72 14.15
C GLU A 64 15.75 -3.55 15.15
N GLY A 65 14.58 -2.95 15.36
CA GLY A 65 14.40 -1.79 16.23
C GLY A 65 14.94 -0.46 15.68
N SER A 66 15.57 -0.45 14.51
CA SER A 66 16.07 0.76 13.83
C SER A 66 15.17 1.15 12.65
N TRP A 67 15.07 2.45 12.40
CA TRP A 67 14.41 3.00 11.23
C TRP A 67 15.42 3.24 10.12
N GLN A 68 15.06 2.85 8.91
CA GLN A 68 15.76 3.19 7.69
C GLN A 68 14.79 3.99 6.83
N TRP A 69 15.25 5.10 6.28
CA TRP A 69 14.44 5.94 5.40
C TRP A 69 15.22 6.31 4.15
N ARG A 70 14.49 6.45 3.06
CA ARG A 70 15.01 6.80 1.75
C ARG A 70 13.99 7.67 1.04
N GLN A 71 14.46 8.77 0.47
CA GLN A 71 13.70 9.56 -0.47
C GLN A 71 13.60 8.81 -1.80
N LEU A 72 12.38 8.71 -2.32
CA LEU A 72 12.11 8.28 -3.68
C LEU A 72 12.13 9.52 -4.59
N ARG A 73 12.69 9.35 -5.79
CA ARG A 73 12.88 10.37 -6.83
C ARG A 73 11.78 11.44 -6.85
N GLY A 74 12.19 12.71 -6.78
CA GLY A 74 11.28 13.86 -6.80
C GLY A 74 11.92 15.23 -6.56
N GLY A 75 13.15 15.28 -6.03
CA GLY A 75 13.83 16.54 -5.76
C GLY A 75 15.30 16.35 -5.50
N GLY A 76 16.12 16.48 -6.55
CA GLY A 76 17.56 16.79 -6.50
C GLY A 76 18.52 15.80 -5.83
N ASP A 77 18.31 15.46 -4.55
CA ASP A 77 19.23 14.70 -3.71
C ASP A 77 18.56 13.40 -3.24
N ASP A 78 19.12 12.26 -3.61
CA ASP A 78 18.69 10.95 -3.11
C ASP A 78 19.08 10.83 -1.63
N GLY A 79 18.25 11.40 -0.74
CA GLY A 79 18.47 11.36 0.69
C GLY A 79 18.21 9.96 1.26
N TYR A 80 19.22 9.37 1.90
CA TYR A 80 19.08 8.13 2.67
C TYR A 80 19.56 8.34 4.11
N GLY A 81 18.95 7.62 5.05
CA GLY A 81 19.35 7.67 6.45
C GLY A 81 18.85 6.47 7.25
N ARG A 82 19.44 6.29 8.43
CA ARG A 82 19.04 5.29 9.40
C ARG A 82 19.18 5.84 10.82
N GLY A 83 18.35 5.38 11.74
CA GLY A 83 18.38 5.82 13.13
C GLY A 83 17.08 5.53 13.86
N SER A 84 16.76 6.35 14.84
CA SER A 84 15.56 6.23 15.68
C SER A 84 14.34 6.87 15.01
N TRP A 85 13.13 6.58 15.51
CA TRP A 85 11.88 7.24 15.09
C TRP A 85 12.00 8.78 15.09
N ARG A 86 12.62 9.34 16.14
CA ARG A 86 12.85 10.80 16.27
C ARG A 86 13.77 11.35 15.18
N GLU A 87 14.82 10.60 14.81
CA GLU A 87 15.78 11.01 13.77
C GLU A 87 15.13 10.96 12.38
N MET A 88 14.33 9.94 12.13
CA MET A 88 13.52 9.83 10.92
C MET A 88 12.55 11.00 10.79
N HIS A 89 11.79 11.31 11.85
CA HIS A 89 10.88 12.46 11.86
C HIS A 89 11.61 13.79 11.69
N ALA A 90 12.76 13.96 12.35
CA ALA A 90 13.59 15.15 12.18
C ALA A 90 14.10 15.27 10.74
N TRP A 91 14.45 14.16 10.07
CA TRP A 91 14.82 14.15 8.66
C TRP A 91 13.63 14.53 7.77
N LEU A 92 12.45 13.96 8.00
CA LEU A 92 11.21 14.29 7.26
C LEU A 92 10.78 15.75 7.39
N ALA A 93 11.13 16.41 8.50
CA ALA A 93 10.82 17.81 8.76
C ALA A 93 11.85 18.81 8.19
N LYS A 94 12.99 18.34 7.67
CA LYS A 94 13.95 19.17 6.91
C LYS A 94 13.39 19.48 5.53
#